data_AF-A0A3C0ZGJ2-F1
#
_entry.id   AF-A0A3C0ZGJ2-F1
#
_cell.length_a   1.000
_cell.length_b   1.000
_cell.length_c   1.000
_cell.angle_alpha   90.00
_cell.angle_beta   90.00
_cell.angle_gamma   90.00
#
_symmetry.space_group_name_H-M   'P 1'
#
loop_
_entity.id
_entity.type
_entity.pdbx_description
1 polymer ?
#
loop_
_entity_poly.entity_id
_entity_poly.type
_entity_poly.pdbx_seq_one_letter_code
_entity_poly.pdbx_strand_id
1 'polypeptide(L)' 'GTKHRQRTMAADHRDELFRHITGILQKQKCHVYRINGVEDHIHIVTHLHPTVALSNLVKDIKLATTELIN' A
#
# COMPACT_ATOMS: atom_id res chain seq x y z
N GLY A 1 2.97 -6.96 -4.56
CA GLY A 1 2.40 -8.28 -4.88
C GLY A 1 2.39 -9.12 -3.63
N THR A 2 1.39 -9.97 -3.49
CA THR A 2 1.22 -10.94 -2.40
C THR A 2 2.24 -12.06 -2.48
N LYS A 3 2.42 -12.79 -1.38
CA LYS A 3 3.30 -13.96 -1.34
C LYS A 3 2.81 -15.02 -2.32
N HIS A 4 3.68 -15.54 -3.18
CA HIS A 4 3.36 -16.50 -4.24
C HIS A 4 2.23 -16.08 -5.19
N ARG A 5 1.91 -14.77 -5.29
CA ARG A 5 0.76 -14.27 -6.06
C ARG A 5 -0.58 -14.88 -5.63
N GLN A 6 -0.69 -15.29 -4.37
CA GLN A 6 -1.96 -15.75 -3.82
C GLN A 6 -2.98 -14.60 -3.82
N ARG A 7 -4.24 -14.94 -4.10
CA ARG A 7 -5.35 -13.98 -4.15
C ARG A 7 -5.87 -13.64 -2.76
N THR A 8 -5.02 -13.10 -1.91
CA THR A 8 -5.34 -12.84 -0.49
C THR A 8 -5.89 -11.44 -0.24
N MET A 9 -5.84 -10.54 -1.23
CA MET A 9 -6.47 -9.22 -1.14
C MET A 9 -7.94 -9.32 -1.54
N ALA A 10 -8.77 -9.87 -0.66
CA ALA A 10 -10.20 -10.02 -0.87
C ALA A 10 -10.87 -8.67 -1.17
N ALA A 11 -11.89 -8.68 -2.04
CA ALA A 11 -12.59 -7.46 -2.46
C ALA A 11 -13.19 -6.68 -1.28
N ASP A 12 -13.68 -7.37 -0.25
CA ASP A 12 -14.34 -6.80 0.92
C ASP A 12 -13.37 -6.00 1.81
N HIS A 13 -12.08 -6.40 1.86
CA HIS A 13 -11.05 -5.71 2.65
C HIS A 13 -10.23 -4.70 1.84
N ARG A 14 -10.45 -4.61 0.52
CA ARG A 14 -9.65 -3.77 -0.37
C ARG A 14 -9.79 -2.28 -0.04
N ASP A 15 -10.99 -1.84 0.31
CA ASP A 15 -11.23 -0.44 0.68
C ASP A 15 -10.51 -0.07 1.99
N GLU A 16 -10.51 -0.97 2.96
CA GLU A 16 -9.77 -0.80 4.21
C GLU A 16 -8.26 -0.76 3.96
N LEU A 17 -7.75 -1.70 3.16
CA LEU A 17 -6.36 -1.75 2.72
C LEU A 17 -5.94 -0.42 2.07
N PHE A 18 -6.74 0.10 1.13
CA PHE A 18 -6.42 1.34 0.42
C PHE A 18 -6.46 2.55 1.34
N ARG A 19 -7.43 2.63 2.26
CA ARG A 19 -7.47 3.68 3.29
C ARG A 19 -6.25 3.62 4.22
N HIS A 20 -5.86 2.42 4.64
CA HIS A 20 -4.69 2.23 5.49
C HIS A 20 -3.40 2.71 4.81
N ILE A 21 -3.18 2.29 3.55
CA ILE A 21 -2.04 2.75 2.73
C ILE A 21 -2.06 4.26 2.54
N THR A 22 -3.23 4.85 2.30
CA THR A 22 -3.39 6.31 2.17
C THR A 22 -2.92 7.03 3.44
N GLY A 23 -3.30 6.54 4.61
CA GLY A 23 -2.85 7.10 5.89
C GLY A 23 -1.33 7.04 6.08
N ILE A 24 -0.69 5.92 5.68
CA ILE A 24 0.77 5.78 5.73
C ILE A 24 1.45 6.80 4.83
N LEU A 25 0.98 6.94 3.59
CA LEU A 25 1.53 7.89 2.62
C LEU A 25 1.41 9.34 3.13
N GLN A 26 0.25 9.71 3.66
CA GLN A 26 0.01 11.04 4.23
C GLN A 26 0.91 11.34 5.44
N LYS A 27 1.08 10.36 6.35
CA LYS A 27 1.99 10.49 7.50
C LYS A 27 3.44 10.70 7.08
N GLN A 28 3.84 10.12 5.95
CA GLN A 28 5.17 10.28 5.35
C GLN A 28 5.27 11.51 4.42
N LYS A 29 4.31 12.46 4.49
CA LYS A 29 4.26 13.69 3.66
C LYS A 29 4.24 13.41 2.15
N CYS A 30 3.76 12.25 1.75
CA CYS A 30 3.62 11.83 0.36
C CYS A 30 2.17 12.08 -0.09
N HIS A 31 1.99 12.80 -1.20
CA HIS A 31 0.67 13.08 -1.75
C HIS A 31 0.20 11.90 -2.61
N VAL A 32 -0.98 11.36 -2.32
CA VAL A 32 -1.55 10.21 -3.01
C VAL A 32 -2.40 10.67 -4.20
N TYR A 33 -2.02 10.29 -5.41
CA TYR A 33 -2.81 10.59 -6.61
C TYR A 33 -3.82 9.48 -6.91
N ARG A 34 -3.39 8.22 -6.78
CA ARG A 34 -4.25 7.05 -7.05
C ARG A 34 -3.70 5.80 -6.38
N ILE A 35 -4.62 4.97 -5.89
CA ILE A 35 -4.35 3.59 -5.48
C ILE A 35 -5.35 2.69 -6.22
N ASN A 36 -4.87 1.60 -6.80
CA ASN A 36 -5.72 0.57 -7.39
C ASN A 36 -5.05 -0.79 -7.26
N GLY A 37 -5.79 -1.88 -7.41
CA GLY A 37 -5.24 -3.22 -7.30
C GLY A 37 -6.24 -4.31 -7.62
N VAL A 38 -5.70 -5.49 -7.86
CA VAL A 38 -6.41 -6.76 -8.02
C VAL A 38 -5.97 -7.71 -6.92
N GLU A 39 -6.50 -8.92 -6.85
CA GLU A 39 -6.43 -9.79 -5.67
C GLU A 39 -5.01 -10.22 -5.26
N ASP A 40 -4.01 -10.08 -6.14
CA ASP A 40 -2.62 -10.49 -5.90
C ASP A 40 -1.60 -9.32 -5.96
N HIS A 41 -2.01 -8.10 -6.35
CA HIS A 41 -1.11 -6.95 -6.40
C HIS A 41 -1.81 -5.59 -6.41
N ILE A 42 -1.06 -4.58 -5.98
CA ILE A 42 -1.51 -3.19 -5.88
C ILE A 42 -0.56 -2.27 -6.65
N HIS A 43 -1.12 -1.21 -7.22
CA HIS A 43 -0.46 -0.10 -7.88
C HIS A 43 -0.74 1.18 -7.11
N ILE A 44 0.31 1.96 -6.86
CA ILE A 44 0.25 3.22 -6.11
C ILE A 44 0.94 4.28 -6.95
N VAL A 45 0.21 5.37 -7.23
CA VAL A 45 0.76 6.58 -7.83
C VAL A 45 0.79 7.65 -6.75
N THR A 46 1.99 8.05 -6.34
CA THR A 46 2.21 8.97 -5.22
C THR A 46 3.41 9.86 -5.47
N HIS A 47 3.39 11.07 -4.92
CA HIS A 47 4.57 11.90 -4.80
C HIS A 47 5.46 11.38 -3.67
N LEU A 48 6.75 11.17 -3.94
CA LEU A 48 7.73 10.83 -2.92
C LEU A 48 8.34 12.12 -2.36
N HIS A 49 8.14 12.38 -1.06
CA HIS A 49 8.76 13.53 -0.41
C HIS A 49 10.30 13.43 -0.49
N PRO A 50 11.05 14.49 -0.84
CA PRO A 50 12.50 14.40 -1.10
C PRO A 50 13.35 13.86 0.05
N THR A 51 12.84 13.95 1.29
CA THR A 51 13.53 13.46 2.49
C THR A 51 13.17 12.01 2.85
N VAL A 52 12.29 11.36 2.09
CA VAL A 52 11.81 10.00 2.35
C VAL A 52 12.51 9.05 1.38
N ALA A 53 13.25 8.09 1.93
CA ALA A 53 13.81 7.03 1.11
C ALA A 53 12.69 6.12 0.58
N LEU A 54 12.66 5.90 -0.74
CA LEU A 54 11.66 5.03 -1.38
C LEU A 54 11.59 3.64 -0.76
N SER A 55 12.75 3.04 -0.45
CA SER A 55 12.84 1.72 0.18
C SER A 55 12.17 1.68 1.54
N ASN A 56 12.32 2.72 2.36
CA ASN A 56 11.68 2.83 3.67
C ASN A 56 10.16 2.96 3.52
N LEU A 57 9.70 3.80 2.59
CA LEU A 57 8.26 3.95 2.32
C LEU A 57 7.63 2.61 1.90
N VAL A 58 8.27 1.88 0.99
CA VAL A 58 7.80 0.56 0.53
C VAL A 58 7.82 -0.47 1.67
N LYS A 59 8.85 -0.45 2.52
CA LYS A 59 8.93 -1.32 3.70
C LYS A 59 7.77 -1.06 4.66
N ASP A 60 7.53 0.20 5.01
CA ASP A 60 6.48 0.60 5.94
C ASP A 60 5.10 0.20 5.43
N ILE A 61 4.82 0.45 4.14
CA ILE A 61 3.58 0.02 3.49
C ILE A 61 3.41 -1.49 3.61
N LYS A 62 4.42 -2.29 3.20
CA LYS A 62 4.31 -3.75 3.21
C LYS A 62 4.09 -4.30 4.62
N LEU A 63 4.85 -3.83 5.60
CA LEU A 63 4.74 -4.29 6.99
C LEU A 63 3.36 -3.98 7.57
N ALA A 64 2.91 -2.73 7.43
CA ALA A 64 1.62 -2.29 7.97
C ALA A 64 0.42 -3.01 7.31
N THR A 65 0.55 -3.42 6.05
CA THR A 65 -0.53 -4.13 5.35
C THR A 65 -0.50 -5.65 5.51
N THR A 66 0.53 -6.22 6.14
CA THR A 66 0.72 -7.69 6.17
C THR A 66 -0.42 -8.40 6.89
N GLU A 67 -0.91 -7.85 8.01
CA GLU A 67 -2.02 -8.42 8.78
C GLU A 67 -3.38 -8.30 8.07
N LEU A 68 -3.54 -7.30 7.19
CA LEU A 68 -4.77 -7.07 6.42
C LEU A 68 -4.93 -8.01 5.23
N ILE A 69 -3.85 -8.65 4.78
CA ILE A 69 -3.82 -9.48 3.56
C ILE A 69 -3.40 -10.93 3.81
N ASN A 70 -3.22 -11.34 5.08
CA ASN A 70 -2.85 -12.70 5.46
C ASN A 70 -4.06 -13.50 5.96
#